data_AF-A0A924B0R0-F1
#
_entry.id   AF-A0A924B0R0-F1
#
_cell.length_a   1.000
_cell.length_b   1.000
_cell.length_c   1.000
_cell.angle_alpha   90.00
_cell.angle_beta   90.00
_cell.angle_gamma   90.00
#
_symmetry.space_group_name_H-M   'P 1'
#
loop_
_entity.id
_entity.type
_entity.pdbx_description
1 polymer ?
#
loop_
_entity_poly.entity_id
_entity_poly.type
_entity_poly.pdbx_seq_one_letter_code
_entity_poly.pdbx_strand_id
1 'polypeptide(L)'
;GIVKTTYNGNETIFYRINLETDQTKNRIVSLNNRIIRLPLTLGFESVLTDEIKLRSSIKQIVGVYQSDNFSAGLNTTSAAVGMGLNYKKITIDGTLQGLIGSTANQQLNANELLTETSLTYSF
;
A
#
# COMPACT_ATOMS: atom_id res chain seq x y z
N GLY A 1 8.70 -8.74 -5.63
CA GLY A 1 8.46 -9.92 -4.75
C GLY A 1 8.35 -9.49 -3.31
N ILE A 2 7.61 -10.20 -2.44
CA ILE A 2 7.49 -9.88 -1.01
C ILE A 2 8.39 -10.80 -0.19
N VAL A 3 9.18 -10.22 0.71
CA VAL A 3 10.01 -10.95 1.69
C VAL A 3 9.46 -10.65 3.07
N LYS A 4 9.41 -11.66 3.94
CA LYS A 4 8.84 -11.59 5.28
C LYS A 4 9.75 -12.29 6.27
N THR A 5 9.91 -11.70 7.45
CA THR A 5 10.59 -12.30 8.59
C THR A 5 9.70 -12.17 9.81
N THR A 6 9.37 -13.29 10.44
CA THR A 6 8.54 -13.34 11.64
C THR A 6 9.41 -13.58 12.87
N TYR A 7 9.23 -12.74 13.89
CA TYR A 7 9.87 -12.80 15.19
C TYR A 7 8.83 -13.22 16.23
N ASN A 8 9.22 -14.12 17.14
CA ASN A 8 8.41 -14.56 18.27
C ASN A 8 6.99 -15.05 17.92
N GLY A 9 6.76 -15.49 16.68
CA GLY A 9 5.46 -15.96 16.18
C GLY A 9 4.41 -14.87 15.91
N ASN A 10 4.55 -13.69 16.51
CA ASN A 10 3.50 -12.67 16.53
C ASN A 10 3.87 -11.40 15.75
N GLU A 11 5.15 -11.13 15.51
CA GLU A 11 5.61 -9.90 14.87
C GLU A 11 6.23 -10.24 13.52
N THR A 12 5.77 -9.62 12.44
CA THR A 12 6.28 -9.85 11.09
C THR A 12 6.71 -8.55 10.46
N ILE A 13 7.99 -8.46 10.09
CA ILE A 13 8.50 -7.40 9.23
C ILE A 13 8.45 -7.90 7.79
N PHE A 14 7.94 -7.08 6.88
CA PHE A 14 7.91 -7.41 5.47
C PHE A 14 8.40 -6.26 4.61
N TYR A 15 9.01 -6.59 3.49
CA TYR A 15 9.32 -5.61 2.45
C TYR A 15 8.96 -6.15 1.07
N ARG A 16 8.69 -5.23 0.16
CA ARG A 16 8.33 -5.52 -1.22
C ARG A 16 8.98 -4.49 -2.12
N ILE A 17 9.64 -4.97 -3.16
CA ILE A 17 10.11 -4.16 -4.28
C ILE A 17 9.45 -4.73 -5.53
N ASN A 18 8.81 -3.86 -6.30
CA ASN A 18 8.21 -4.20 -7.59
C ASN A 18 8.65 -3.17 -8.63
N LEU A 19 8.80 -3.59 -9.88
CA LEU A 19 8.94 -2.69 -11.02
C LEU A 19 7.58 -2.63 -11.73
N GLU A 20 6.98 -1.45 -11.77
CA GLU A 20 5.71 -1.19 -12.43
C GLU A 20 5.97 -0.44 -13.74
N THR A 21 5.37 -0.89 -14.84
CA THR A 21 5.46 -0.23 -16.15
C THR A 21 4.06 -0.10 -16.72
N ASP A 22 3.60 1.13 -16.87
CA ASP A 22 2.33 1.44 -17.49
C ASP A 22 2.55 1.99 -18.90
N GLN A 23 1.79 1.47 -19.85
CA GLN A 23 1.82 1.90 -21.25
C GLN A 23 0.42 2.28 -21.68
N THR A 24 0.21 3.57 -21.95
CA THR A 24 -1.05 4.07 -22.51
C THR A 24 -0.79 4.50 -23.94
N LYS A 25 -1.36 3.76 -24.90
CA LYS A 25 -1.32 4.09 -26.33
C LYS A 25 -2.68 4.64 -26.75
N ASN A 26 -2.77 5.96 -26.97
CA ASN A 26 -3.98 6.56 -27.53
C ASN A 26 -3.78 6.88 -29.01
N ARG A 27 -4.39 6.06 -29.88
CA ARG A 27 -4.23 6.14 -31.34
C ARG A 27 -4.92 7.36 -31.97
N ILE A 28 -5.89 7.97 -31.27
CA ILE A 28 -6.66 9.11 -31.80
C ILE A 28 -5.85 10.41 -31.67
N VAL A 29 -4.97 10.50 -30.68
CA VAL A 29 -4.23 11.74 -30.34
C VAL A 29 -2.71 11.59 -30.55
N SER A 30 -2.24 10.50 -31.17
CA SER A 30 -0.81 10.14 -31.29
C SER A 30 -0.01 10.28 -29.98
N LEU A 31 -0.67 10.03 -28.84
CA LEU A 31 -0.03 10.10 -27.53
C LEU A 31 0.49 8.71 -27.17
N ASN A 32 1.81 8.59 -27.08
CA ASN A 32 2.49 7.39 -26.59
C ASN A 32 3.13 7.71 -25.24
N ASN A 33 2.44 7.35 -24.15
CA ASN A 33 2.97 7.57 -22.81
C ASN A 33 3.39 6.22 -22.20
N ARG A 34 4.64 6.17 -21.72
CA ARG A 34 5.17 5.05 -20.96
C ARG A 34 5.70 5.59 -19.65
N ILE A 35 5.18 5.06 -18.54
CA ILE A 35 5.59 5.45 -17.19
C ILE A 35 6.25 4.24 -16.55
N ILE A 36 7.42 4.44 -15.95
CA ILE A 36 8.16 3.41 -15.21
C ILE A 36 8.31 3.85 -13.76
N ARG A 37 7.94 2.95 -12.83
CA ARG A 37 7.90 3.21 -11.39
C ARG A 37 8.54 2.06 -10.63
N LEU A 38 9.26 2.38 -9.56
CA LEU A 38 9.86 1.43 -8.63
C LEU A 38 9.27 1.65 -7.22
N PRO A 39 8.09 1.09 -6.93
CA PRO A 39 7.57 1.05 -5.57
C PRO A 39 8.41 0.17 -4.65
N LEU A 40 8.87 0.78 -3.57
CA LEU A 40 9.41 0.14 -2.38
C LEU A 40 8.36 0.20 -1.27
N THR A 41 8.06 -0.92 -0.64
CA THR A 41 7.18 -0.98 0.53
C THR A 41 7.92 -1.67 1.67
N LEU A 42 7.87 -1.07 2.84
CA LEU A 42 8.29 -1.64 4.10
C LEU A 42 7.09 -1.67 5.03
N GLY A 43 6.88 -2.75 5.77
CA GLY A 43 5.79 -2.85 6.70
C GLY A 43 6.05 -3.78 7.87
N PHE A 44 5.17 -3.66 8.84
CA PHE A 44 5.19 -4.36 10.10
C PHE A 44 3.78 -4.87 10.38
N GLU A 45 3.67 -6.10 10.88
CA GLU A 45 2.44 -6.73 11.32
C GLU A 45 2.66 -7.29 12.72
N SER A 46 1.72 -7.06 13.63
CA SER A 46 1.77 -7.59 15.00
C SER A 46 0.43 -8.22 15.35
N VAL A 47 0.47 -9.47 15.80
CA VAL A 47 -0.66 -10.17 16.40
C VAL A 47 -0.60 -9.93 17.90
N LEU A 48 -1.47 -9.05 18.39
CA LEU A 48 -1.53 -8.71 19.82
C LEU A 48 -2.21 -9.82 20.62
N THR A 49 -3.29 -10.37 20.05
CA THR A 49 -4.05 -11.50 20.56
C THR A 49 -4.53 -12.33 19.37
N ASP A 50 -5.07 -13.53 19.60
CA ASP A 50 -5.67 -14.34 18.52
C ASP A 50 -6.80 -13.60 17.78
N GLU A 51 -7.39 -12.60 18.45
CA GLU A 51 -8.49 -11.79 17.94
C GLU A 51 -8.04 -10.46 17.33
N ILE A 52 -6.84 -9.94 17.63
CA ILE A 52 -6.44 -8.60 17.23
C ILE A 52 -5.10 -8.62 16.50
N LYS A 53 -5.12 -8.08 15.27
CA LYS A 53 -3.95 -7.88 14.44
C LYS A 53 -3.79 -6.41 14.10
N LEU A 54 -2.58 -5.88 14.26
CA LEU A 54 -2.20 -4.55 13.79
C LEU A 54 -1.27 -4.67 12.60
N ARG A 55 -1.40 -3.77 11.63
CA ARG A 55 -0.50 -3.67 10.49
C ARG A 55 -0.15 -2.21 10.23
N SER A 56 1.09 -1.95 9.87
CA SER A 56 1.51 -0.64 9.37
C SER A 56 2.46 -0.82 8.19
N SER A 57 2.47 0.16 7.30
CA SER A 57 3.40 0.16 6.17
C SER A 57 3.68 1.56 5.67
N ILE A 58 4.86 1.71 5.09
CA ILE A 58 5.27 2.87 4.32
C ILE A 58 5.60 2.38 2.92
N LYS A 59 5.02 3.02 1.91
CA LYS A 59 5.30 2.79 0.51
C LYS A 59 5.90 4.07 -0.07
N GLN A 60 7.04 3.94 -0.72
CA GLN A 60 7.66 4.99 -1.51
C GLN A 60 7.71 4.54 -2.96
N ILE A 61 7.12 5.33 -3.85
CA ILE A 61 7.23 5.16 -5.29
C ILE A 61 8.35 6.06 -5.77
N VAL A 62 9.39 5.46 -6.34
CA VAL A 62 10.45 6.19 -7.03
C VAL A 62 10.17 6.16 -8.53
N GLY A 63 10.04 7.34 -9.15
CA GLY A 63 10.00 7.48 -10.59
C GLY A 63 11.37 7.18 -11.17
N VAL A 64 11.44 6.23 -12.11
CA VAL A 64 12.69 5.93 -12.81
C VAL A 64 12.66 6.67 -14.14
N TYR A 65 13.56 7.64 -14.30
CA TYR A 65 13.74 8.35 -15.56
C TYR A 65 14.30 7.38 -16.61
N GLN A 66 13.53 7.09 -17.64
CA GLN A 66 14.01 6.32 -18.78
C GLN A 66 13.62 7.05 -20.07
N SER A 67 14.60 7.71 -20.68
CA SER A 67 14.60 8.36 -22.00
C SER A 67 13.83 9.68 -22.14
N ASP A 68 14.36 10.55 -23.02
CA ASP A 68 13.86 11.89 -23.36
C ASP A 68 12.40 11.93 -23.85
N ASN A 69 11.86 10.78 -24.26
CA ASN A 69 10.50 10.65 -24.77
C ASN A 69 9.47 10.18 -23.72
N PHE A 70 9.88 9.95 -22.47
CA PHE A 70 8.99 9.41 -21.44
C PHE A 70 9.12 10.18 -20.12
N SER A 71 7.97 10.45 -19.50
CA SER A 71 7.96 11.09 -18.19
C SER A 71 8.19 10.05 -17.09
N ALA A 72 9.13 10.32 -16.19
CA ALA A 72 9.22 9.58 -14.94
C ALA A 72 7.94 9.83 -14.12
N GLY A 73 7.45 8.80 -13.44
CA GLY A 73 6.39 8.99 -12.46
C GLY A 73 6.83 9.95 -11.35
N LEU A 74 5.90 10.68 -10.74
CA LEU A 74 6.21 11.48 -9.55
C LEU A 74 6.67 10.60 -8.41
N ASN A 75 7.66 11.08 -7.65
CA ASN A 75 8.03 10.44 -6.39
C ASN A 75 6.92 10.68 -5.37
N THR A 76 6.36 9.61 -4.82
CA THR A 76 5.31 9.70 -3.81
C THR A 76 5.64 8.80 -2.62
N THR A 77 5.34 9.28 -1.43
CA THR A 77 5.44 8.51 -0.20
C THR A 77 4.05 8.45 0.42
N SER A 78 3.61 7.26 0.78
CA SER A 78 2.34 7.02 1.46
C SER A 78 2.57 6.11 2.66
N ALA A 79 1.93 6.42 3.78
CA ALA A 79 1.86 5.51 4.93
C ALA A 79 0.44 4.97 5.07
N ALA A 80 0.34 3.75 5.59
CA ALA A 80 -0.91 3.10 5.92
C ALA A 80 -0.80 2.40 7.28
N VAL A 81 -1.91 2.37 8.01
CA VAL A 81 -2.07 1.68 9.29
C VAL A 81 -3.40 0.96 9.25
N GLY A 82 -3.45 -0.29 9.68
CA GLY A 82 -4.65 -1.10 9.67
C GLY A 82 -4.77 -1.94 10.93
N MET A 83 -6.00 -2.35 11.21
CA MET A 83 -6.35 -3.23 12.30
C MET A 83 -7.33 -4.30 11.79
N GLY A 84 -7.06 -5.54 12.15
CA GLY A 84 -7.92 -6.69 11.92
C GLY A 84 -8.46 -7.20 13.25
N LEU A 85 -9.75 -7.48 13.29
CA LEU A 85 -10.46 -8.10 14.40
C LEU A 85 -11.01 -9.45 13.94
N ASN A 86 -10.56 -10.53 14.57
CA ASN A 86 -11.07 -11.88 14.37
C ASN A 86 -11.94 -12.25 15.57
N TYR A 87 -13.21 -12.57 15.32
CA TYR A 87 -14.09 -13.12 16.33
C TYR A 87 -14.78 -14.36 15.78
N LYS A 88 -14.38 -15.52 16.29
CA LYS A 88 -14.85 -16.84 15.84
C LYS A 88 -14.61 -17.05 14.34
N LYS A 89 -15.68 -16.96 13.53
CA LYS A 89 -15.69 -17.15 12.07
C LYS A 89 -15.73 -15.83 11.31
N ILE A 90 -15.74 -14.70 12.02
CA ILE A 90 -15.88 -13.37 11.45
C ILE A 90 -14.53 -12.66 11.55
N THR A 91 -14.07 -12.11 10.43
CA THR A 91 -12.89 -11.24 10.37
C THR A 91 -13.32 -9.88 9.83
N ILE A 92 -12.99 -8.83 10.56
CA ILE A 92 -13.19 -7.43 10.16
C ILE A 92 -11.81 -6.80 10.04
N ASP A 93 -11.42 -6.39 8.84
CA ASP A 93 -10.20 -5.62 8.63
C ASP A 93 -10.57 -4.19 8.24
N GLY A 94 -9.87 -3.21 8.81
CA GLY A 94 -9.94 -1.82 8.42
C GLY A 94 -8.55 -1.27 8.19
N THR A 95 -8.37 -0.50 7.12
CA THR A 95 -7.10 0.17 6.80
C THR A 95 -7.33 1.67 6.60
N LEU A 96 -6.44 2.45 7.20
CA LEU A 96 -6.27 3.88 6.99
C LEU A 96 -5.02 4.07 6.13
N GLN A 97 -5.15 4.67 4.95
CA GLN A 97 -4.04 4.95 4.03
C GLN A 97 -3.94 6.44 3.71
N GLY A 98 -2.76 6.88 3.26
CA GLY A 98 -2.57 8.27 2.84
C GLY A 98 -2.30 9.23 4.00
N LEU A 99 -1.80 8.73 5.14
CA LEU A 99 -1.48 9.53 6.33
C LEU A 99 -0.36 10.56 6.07
N ILE A 100 0.48 10.32 5.06
CA ILE A 100 1.59 11.20 4.62
C ILE A 100 1.64 11.23 3.09
N GLY A 101 2.23 12.29 2.53
CA GLY A 101 2.42 12.45 1.08
C GLY A 101 1.66 13.62 0.47
N SER A 102 1.79 13.81 -0.83
CA SER A 102 1.13 14.90 -1.59
C SER A 102 -0.40 14.81 -1.64
N THR A 103 -0.98 13.71 -1.14
CA THR A 103 -2.42 13.47 -1.00
C THR A 103 -2.87 13.41 0.47
N ALA A 104 -1.99 13.72 1.42
CA ALA A 104 -2.33 13.66 2.84
C ALA A 104 -3.22 14.83 3.24
N ASN A 105 -4.49 14.54 3.50
CA ASN A 105 -5.38 15.47 4.18
C ASN A 105 -5.03 15.37 5.69
N GLN A 106 -4.32 16.37 6.24
CA GLN A 106 -3.88 16.37 7.65
C GLN A 106 -5.05 16.43 8.64
N GLN A 107 -6.27 16.56 8.13
CA GLN A 107 -7.51 16.39 8.87
C GLN A 107 -7.81 14.89 8.96
N LEU A 108 -7.70 14.31 10.16
CA LEU A 108 -8.19 12.97 10.48
C LEU A 108 -9.72 12.94 10.38
N ASN A 109 -10.24 12.96 9.16
CA ASN A 109 -11.65 12.76 8.86
C ASN A 109 -11.87 11.25 8.70
N ALA A 110 -12.48 10.61 9.69
CA ALA A 110 -12.75 9.17 9.68
C ALA A 110 -13.60 8.71 8.47
N ASN A 111 -14.35 9.63 7.84
CA ASN A 111 -15.12 9.35 6.62
C ASN A 111 -14.27 9.36 5.34
N GLU A 112 -13.11 10.00 5.35
CA GLU A 112 -12.21 10.11 4.17
C GLU A 112 -10.96 9.25 4.31
N LEU A 113 -10.54 8.92 5.54
CA LEU A 113 -9.32 8.17 5.83
C LEU A 113 -9.53 6.65 5.82
N LEU A 114 -10.75 6.19 6.14
CA LEU A 114 -11.11 4.78 6.06
C LEU A 114 -11.18 4.36 4.60
N THR A 115 -10.09 3.80 4.11
CA THR A 115 -9.91 3.60 2.68
C THR A 115 -10.42 2.25 2.24
N GLU A 116 -10.28 1.23 3.10
CA GLU A 116 -10.79 -0.10 2.85
C GLU A 116 -11.25 -0.74 4.16
N THR A 117 -12.48 -1.22 4.19
CA THR A 117 -12.97 -2.18 5.19
C THR A 117 -13.38 -3.46 4.49
N SER A 118 -13.02 -4.59 5.06
CA SER A 118 -13.46 -5.90 4.58
C SER A 118 -14.03 -6.73 5.71
N LEU A 119 -15.14 -7.39 5.42
CA LEU A 119 -15.76 -8.38 6.28
C LEU A 119 -15.63 -9.74 5.60
N THR A 120 -15.00 -10.69 6.29
CA THR A 120 -14.88 -12.08 5.81
C THR A 120 -15.56 -13.02 6.79
N TYR A 121 -16.39 -13.93 6.28
CA TYR A 121 -16.97 -15.02 7.06
C TYR A 121 -16.39 -16.35 6.59
N SER A 122 -15.74 -17.10 7.49
CA SER A 122 -15.14 -18.40 7.19
C SER A 122 -16.07 -19.53 7.64
N PHE A 123 -16.58 -20.32 6.69
CA PHE A 123 -17.44 -21.48 6.96
C PHE A 123 -16.72 -22.63 7.64
#